data_AF-A0A0L8HLF9-F1
#
_entry.id   AF-A0A0L8HLF9-F1
#
_cell.length_a   1.000
_cell.length_b   1.000
_cell.length_c   1.000
_cell.angle_alpha   90.00
_cell.angle_beta   90.00
_cell.angle_gamma   90.00
#
_symmetry.space_group_name_H-M   'P 1'
#
loop_
_entity.id
_entity.type
_entity.pdbx_description
1 polymer ?
#
loop_
_entity_poly.entity_id
_entity_poly.type
_entity_poly.pdbx_seq_one_letter_code
_entity_poly.pdbx_strand_id
1 'polypeptide(L)'
;MSIINLNRYEGGCEAAVTARARLGWVKFRECGALLYGKRFSLKTKGKVYRSCVGAAILYGSETWCLREREMAILRRTERAMVREVCGMRLFDKRRTEGLMGMLGLEESV
;
A
#
# COMPACT_ATOMS: atom_id res chain seq x y z
N MET A 1 33.21 30.16 4.37
CA MET A 1 32.39 29.66 3.24
C MET A 1 32.22 28.16 3.44
N SER A 2 31.38 27.76 4.40
CA SER A 2 31.18 26.34 4.75
C SER A 2 29.96 25.84 4.00
N ILE A 3 30.19 24.96 3.01
CA ILE A 3 29.14 24.25 2.30
C ILE A 3 28.48 23.31 3.31
N ILE A 4 27.29 23.70 3.76
CA ILE A 4 26.43 22.90 4.62
C ILE A 4 25.98 21.67 3.83
N ASN A 5 26.42 20.50 4.28
CA ASN A 5 26.03 19.19 3.81
C ASN A 5 24.50 19.05 3.77
N LEU A 6 23.95 18.97 2.57
CA LEU A 6 22.53 18.82 2.26
C LEU A 6 22.06 17.36 2.41
N ASN A 7 22.49 16.67 3.47
CA ASN A 7 22.20 15.25 3.70
C ASN A 7 21.54 14.95 5.05
N ARG A 8 21.02 15.98 5.74
CA ARG A 8 20.37 15.84 7.06
C ARG A 8 18.85 15.64 7.03
N TYR A 9 18.21 15.66 5.86
CA TYR A 9 16.77 15.41 5.71
C TYR A 9 16.42 13.97 5.29
N GLU A 10 17.40 13.06 5.24
CA GLU A 10 17.19 11.72 4.69
C GLU A 10 16.42 10.76 5.59
N GLY A 11 16.53 10.89 6.92
CA GLY A 11 15.90 9.96 7.87
C GLY A 11 14.41 10.18 8.09
N GLY A 12 13.90 11.41 7.90
CA GLY A 12 12.51 11.76 8.20
C GLY A 12 11.50 11.15 7.23
N CYS A 13 11.79 11.19 5.92
CA CYS A 13 10.89 10.68 4.89
C CYS A 13 10.76 9.15 4.93
N GLU A 14 11.87 8.43 5.14
CA GLU A 14 11.85 6.97 5.23
C GLU A 14 11.12 6.47 6.48
N ALA A 15 11.32 7.13 7.62
CA ALA A 15 10.57 6.85 8.84
C ALA A 15 9.07 7.08 8.65
N ALA A 16 8.68 8.18 7.98
CA ALA A 16 7.28 8.48 7.68
C ALA A 16 6.65 7.44 6.72
N VAL A 17 7.37 7.01 5.69
CA VAL A 17 6.93 5.96 4.75
C VAL A 17 6.77 4.62 5.46
N THR A 18 7.73 4.26 6.31
CA THR A 18 7.67 3.04 7.13
C THR A 18 6.49 3.07 8.10
N ALA A 19 6.25 4.20 8.76
CA ALA A 19 5.11 4.38 9.64
C ALA A 19 3.77 4.23 8.90
N ARG A 20 3.66 4.78 7.69
CA ARG A 20 2.46 4.62 6.83
C ARG A 20 2.25 3.19 6.37
N ALA A 21 3.31 2.51 5.91
CA ALA A 21 3.22 1.10 5.56
C ALA A 21 2.69 0.26 6.73
N ARG A 22 3.21 0.52 7.94
CA ARG A 22 2.72 -0.12 9.18
C ARG A 22 1.27 0.22 9.47
N LEU A 23 0.87 1.49 9.38
CA LEU A 23 -0.51 1.92 9.60
C LEU A 23 -1.47 1.27 8.59
N GLY A 24 -1.08 1.21 7.32
CA GLY A 24 -1.81 0.49 6.29
C GLY A 24 -2.04 -0.98 6.66
N TRP A 25 -1.02 -1.67 7.18
CA TRP A 25 -1.15 -3.04 7.69
C TRP A 25 -2.07 -3.15 8.90
N VAL A 26 -2.04 -2.18 9.82
CA VAL A 26 -2.97 -2.15 10.97
C VAL A 26 -4.41 -2.04 10.46
N LYS A 27 -4.70 -1.07 9.57
CA LYS A 27 -6.04 -0.91 8.97
C LYS A 27 -6.48 -2.11 8.15
N PHE A 28 -5.55 -2.72 7.42
CA PHE A 28 -5.81 -3.96 6.69
C PHE A 28 -6.25 -5.09 7.62
N ARG A 29 -5.56 -5.26 8.76
CA ARG A 29 -5.89 -6.28 9.76
C ARG A 29 -7.19 -5.99 10.50
N GLU A 30 -7.48 -4.73 10.82
CA GLU A 30 -8.77 -4.30 11.38
C GLU A 30 -9.94 -4.71 10.46
N CYS A 31 -9.77 -4.54 9.14
CA CYS A 31 -10.76 -4.94 8.13
C CYS A 31 -10.66 -6.44 7.74
N GLY A 32 -9.85 -7.24 8.44
CA GLY A 32 -9.52 -8.62 8.08
C GLY A 32 -10.74 -9.55 7.97
N ALA A 33 -11.73 -9.43 8.87
CA ALA A 33 -12.94 -10.26 8.81
C ALA A 33 -13.71 -10.09 7.49
N LEU A 34 -13.67 -8.90 6.90
CA LEU A 34 -14.31 -8.58 5.62
C LEU A 34 -13.41 -8.99 4.44
N LEU A 35 -12.10 -8.76 4.55
CA LEU A 35 -11.13 -9.01 3.48
C LEU A 35 -10.83 -10.49 3.29
N TYR A 36 -10.74 -11.27 4.38
CA TYR A 36 -10.49 -12.71 4.33
C TYR A 36 -11.77 -13.54 4.23
N GLY A 37 -12.94 -12.95 4.53
CA GLY A 37 -14.22 -13.66 4.50
C GLY A 37 -14.51 -14.26 3.11
N LYS A 38 -14.75 -15.58 3.05
CA LYS A 38 -15.13 -16.28 1.81
C LYS A 38 -16.51 -15.85 1.28
N ARG A 39 -17.33 -15.25 2.14
CA ARG A 39 -18.68 -14.77 1.81
C ARG A 39 -18.67 -13.55 0.87
N PHE A 40 -17.60 -12.76 0.88
CA PHE A 40 -17.56 -11.51 0.14
C PHE A 40 -16.90 -11.69 -1.24
N SER A 41 -17.52 -11.13 -2.27
CA SER A 41 -16.92 -11.07 -3.61
C SER A 41 -15.65 -10.22 -3.61
N LEU A 42 -14.74 -10.49 -4.55
CA LEU A 42 -13.51 -9.69 -4.71
C LEU A 42 -13.81 -8.21 -4.95
N LYS A 43 -14.87 -7.87 -5.69
CA LYS A 43 -15.29 -6.48 -5.91
C LYS A 43 -15.71 -5.79 -4.61
N THR A 44 -16.41 -6.49 -3.71
CA THR A 44 -16.76 -5.96 -2.39
C THR A 44 -15.51 -5.77 -1.53
N LYS A 45 -14.59 -6.73 -1.55
CA LYS A 45 -13.31 -6.66 -0.84
C LYS A 45 -12.45 -5.50 -1.35
N GLY A 46 -12.44 -5.24 -2.65
CA GLY A 46 -11.74 -4.10 -3.23
C GLY A 46 -12.29 -2.75 -2.77
N LYS A 47 -13.61 -2.61 -2.62
CA LYS A 47 -14.21 -1.41 -2.02
C LYS A 47 -13.75 -1.21 -0.58
N VAL A 48 -13.82 -2.27 0.24
CA VAL A 48 -13.35 -2.24 1.64
C VAL A 48 -11.87 -1.90 1.71
N TYR A 49 -11.05 -2.49 0.85
CA TYR A 49 -9.63 -2.21 0.76
C TYR A 49 -9.36 -0.74 0.43
N ARG A 50 -9.99 -0.20 -0.63
CA ARG A 50 -9.84 1.20 -1.03
C ARG A 50 -10.20 2.15 0.12
N SER A 51 -11.29 1.87 0.84
CA SER A 51 -11.74 2.71 1.96
C SER A 51 -10.86 2.57 3.22
N CYS A 52 -10.48 1.36 3.62
CA CYS A 52 -9.70 1.14 4.85
C CYS A 52 -8.20 1.46 4.67
N VAL A 53 -7.63 1.04 3.54
CA VAL A 53 -6.16 1.03 3.31
C VAL A 53 -5.74 2.12 2.35
N GLY A 54 -6.53 2.35 1.29
CA GLY A 54 -6.23 3.38 0.29
C GLY A 54 -6.00 4.74 0.96
N ALA A 55 -6.89 5.17 1.85
CA ALA A 55 -6.71 6.42 2.60
C ALA A 55 -5.43 6.45 3.47
N ALA A 56 -5.05 5.33 4.11
CA ALA A 56 -3.88 5.27 4.97
C ALA A 56 -2.54 5.31 4.18
N ILE A 57 -2.53 4.76 2.95
CA ILE A 57 -1.36 4.73 2.08
C ILE A 57 -1.28 5.99 1.20
N LEU A 58 -2.40 6.48 0.65
CA LEU A 58 -2.46 7.61 -0.29
C LEU A 58 -2.50 9.01 0.36
N TYR A 59 -3.16 9.20 1.51
CA TYR A 59 -3.49 10.55 2.03
C TYR A 59 -2.26 11.38 2.49
N GLY A 60 -1.04 10.96 2.16
CA GLY A 60 0.16 11.77 2.34
C GLY A 60 1.26 11.51 1.31
N SER A 61 0.99 10.72 0.27
CA SER A 61 1.93 10.56 -0.86
C SER A 61 1.79 11.69 -1.87
N GLU A 62 0.62 12.31 -1.98
CA GLU A 62 0.33 13.40 -2.92
C GLU A 62 0.95 14.74 -2.49
N THR A 63 1.21 14.93 -1.18
CA THR A 63 1.60 16.23 -0.59
C THR A 63 3.07 16.32 -0.16
N TRP A 64 3.84 15.24 -0.26
CA TRP A 64 5.25 15.19 0.12
C TRP A 64 6.09 14.80 -1.11
N CYS A 65 7.27 15.41 -1.29
CA CYS A 65 8.24 14.97 -2.30
C CYS A 65 8.78 13.57 -1.95
N LEU A 66 7.98 12.53 -2.15
CA LEU A 66 8.42 11.15 -2.07
C LEU A 66 9.34 10.88 -3.25
N ARG A 67 10.55 10.40 -2.95
CA ARG A 67 11.47 9.88 -3.95
C ARG A 67 10.96 8.53 -4.44
N GLU A 68 11.43 8.12 -5.62
CA GLU A 68 11.05 6.84 -6.23
C GLU A 68 11.24 5.64 -5.29
N ARG A 69 12.31 5.65 -4.48
CA ARG A 69 12.58 4.60 -3.49
C ARG A 69 11.49 4.46 -2.42
N GLU A 70 10.94 5.59 -2.00
CA GLU A 70 9.92 5.67 -0.96
C GLU A 70 8.56 5.23 -1.51
N MET A 71 8.23 5.67 -2.73
CA MET A 71 7.06 5.18 -3.48
C MET A 71 7.13 3.67 -3.73
N ALA A 72 8.31 3.14 -4.05
CA ALA A 72 8.51 1.71 -4.25
C ALA A 72 8.21 0.87 -2.98
N ILE A 73 8.45 1.41 -1.78
CA ILE A 73 8.11 0.74 -0.52
C ILE A 73 6.58 0.68 -0.34
N LEU A 74 5.88 1.78 -0.60
CA LEU A 74 4.42 1.85 -0.53
C LEU A 74 3.77 0.93 -1.58
N ARG A 75 4.25 0.98 -2.84
CA ARG A 75 3.81 0.06 -3.91
C ARG A 75 3.99 -1.40 -3.52
N ARG A 76 5.17 -1.78 -3.00
CA ARG A 76 5.42 -3.16 -2.55
C ARG A 76 4.45 -3.57 -1.44
N THR A 77 4.17 -2.65 -0.52
CA THR A 77 3.23 -2.87 0.59
C THR A 77 1.81 -3.08 0.09
N GLU A 78 1.32 -2.22 -0.80
CA GLU A 78 0.00 -2.35 -1.43
C GLU A 78 -0.13 -3.66 -2.22
N ARG A 79 0.87 -3.99 -3.06
CA ARG A 79 0.87 -5.22 -3.85
C ARG A 79 0.84 -6.47 -2.98
N ALA A 80 1.51 -6.46 -1.82
CA ALA A 80 1.45 -7.56 -0.86
C ALA A 80 0.04 -7.72 -0.27
N MET A 81 -0.61 -6.63 0.16
CA MET A 81 -1.97 -6.67 0.68
C MET A 81 -2.98 -7.13 -0.38
N VAL A 82 -2.88 -6.63 -1.62
CA VAL A 82 -3.75 -7.04 -2.74
C VAL A 82 -3.66 -8.55 -2.99
N ARG A 83 -2.45 -9.12 -2.99
CA ARG A 83 -2.27 -10.58 -3.14
C ARG A 83 -2.95 -11.35 -2.02
N GLU A 84 -2.84 -10.83 -0.80
CA GLU A 84 -3.42 -11.45 0.38
C GLU A 84 -4.95 -11.43 0.36
N VAL A 85 -5.58 -10.32 -0.07
CA VAL A 85 -7.05 -10.24 -0.27
C VAL A 85 -7.54 -11.25 -1.32
N CYS A 86 -6.78 -11.39 -2.40
CA CYS A 86 -7.09 -12.33 -3.48
C CYS A 86 -6.77 -13.79 -3.11
N GLY A 87 -6.13 -14.04 -1.96
CA GLY A 87 -5.71 -15.39 -1.54
C GLY A 87 -4.61 -15.99 -2.42
N MET A 88 -3.86 -15.16 -3.14
CA MET A 88 -2.85 -15.60 -4.11
C MET A 88 -1.51 -15.79 -3.42
N ARG A 89 -0.85 -16.92 -3.68
CA ARG A 89 0.50 -17.20 -3.22
C ARG A 89 1.52 -16.70 -4.25
N LEU A 90 2.78 -16.61 -3.84
CA LEU A 90 3.88 -16.20 -4.72
C LEU A 90 4.06 -17.14 -5.93
N PHE A 91 3.72 -18.42 -5.79
CA PHE A 91 3.87 -19.42 -6.85
C PHE A 91 2.87 -19.24 -8.01
N ASP A 92 1.75 -18.54 -7.77
CA ASP A 92 0.71 -18.34 -8.79
C ASP A 92 1.20 -17.48 -9.97
N LYS A 93 2.35 -16.79 -9.84
CA LYS A 93 2.98 -15.92 -10.85
C LYS A 93 2.02 -14.93 -11.52
N ARG A 94 0.90 -14.61 -10.86
CA ARG A 94 -0.09 -13.64 -11.35
C ARG A 94 0.48 -12.23 -11.25
N ARG A 95 0.31 -11.47 -12.33
CA ARG A 95 0.59 -10.04 -12.40
C ARG A 95 -0.32 -9.27 -11.43
N THR A 96 0.23 -8.26 -10.75
CA THR A 96 -0.52 -7.57 -9.69
C THR A 96 -1.62 -6.69 -10.27
N GLU A 97 -1.41 -6.15 -11.47
CA GLU A 97 -2.37 -5.36 -12.24
C GLU A 97 -3.66 -6.14 -12.48
N GLY A 98 -3.55 -7.43 -12.82
CA GLY A 98 -4.71 -8.31 -12.98
C GLY A 98 -5.45 -8.56 -11.66
N LEU A 99 -4.73 -8.65 -10.54
CA LEU A 99 -5.33 -8.81 -9.21
C LEU A 99 -6.04 -7.53 -8.75
N MET A 100 -5.44 -6.37 -9.01
CA MET A 100 -6.07 -5.07 -8.78
C MET A 100 -7.33 -4.91 -9.62
N GLY A 101 -7.30 -5.30 -10.89
CA GLY A 101 -8.48 -5.35 -11.76
C GLY A 101 -9.61 -6.24 -11.21
N MET A 102 -9.28 -7.41 -10.65
CA MET A 102 -10.27 -8.29 -10.00
C MET A 102 -10.92 -7.64 -8.76
N LEU A 103 -10.19 -6.76 -8.07
CA LEU A 103 -10.70 -5.97 -6.95
C LEU A 103 -11.42 -4.68 -7.40
N GLY A 104 -11.36 -4.32 -8.69
CA GLY A 104 -11.83 -3.01 -9.17
C GLY A 104 -10.98 -1.85 -8.65
N LEU A 105 -9.68 -2.09 -8.49
CA LEU A 105 -8.67 -1.11 -8.11
C LEU A 105 -7.83 -0.74 -9.33
N GLU A 106 -7.34 0.50 -9.34
CA GLU A 106 -6.30 0.96 -10.25
C GLU A 106 -5.03 1.18 -9.42
N GLU A 107 -3.86 0.94 -10.01
CA GLU A 107 -2.58 1.21 -9.33
C GLU A 107 -2.48 2.72 -9.11
N SER A 108 -2.53 3.12 -7.84
CA SER A 108 -2.72 4.51 -7.43
C SER A 108 -1.43 5.18 -6.95
N VAL A 109 -0.34 4.41 -6.88
CA VAL A 109 1.00 4.85 -6.47
C VAL A 109 1.97 4.60 -7.60
#